data_AF-S2L766-F1
#
_entry.id   AF-S2L766-F1
#
_cell.length_a   1.000
_cell.length_b   1.000
_cell.length_c   1.000
_cell.angle_alpha   90.00
_cell.angle_beta   90.00
_cell.angle_gamma   90.00
#
_symmetry.space_group_name_H-M   'P 1'
#
loop_
_entity.id
_entity.type
_entity.pdbx_description
1 polymer ?
#
loop_
_entity_poly.entity_id
_entity_poly.type
_entity_poly.pdbx_seq_one_letter_code
_entity_poly.pdbx_strand_id
1 'polypeptide(L)'
;MSEHHGMLHNRARLSSPDTEPKADELAKDEYMVFALKDQHHQFTLGLETVLQCMKFAEQEGVVPSLPEEWWLQVSSRYQNID
;
A
#
# COMPACT_ATOMS: atom_id res chain seq x y z
N MET A 1 -17.93 22.21 -11.26
CA MET A 1 -18.05 21.59 -9.92
C MET A 1 -18.79 20.26 -10.08
N SER A 2 -18.12 19.13 -10.35
CA SER A 2 -18.78 17.81 -10.30
C SER A 2 -17.87 16.56 -10.42
N GLU A 3 -16.54 16.66 -10.26
CA GLU A 3 -15.65 15.50 -10.56
C GLU A 3 -15.31 14.61 -9.35
N HIS A 4 -15.77 14.95 -8.13
CA HIS A 4 -15.36 14.26 -6.90
C HIS A 4 -16.23 13.04 -6.49
N HIS A 5 -17.27 12.67 -7.26
CA HIS A 5 -18.12 11.50 -6.92
C HIS A 5 -17.65 10.18 -7.55
N GLY A 6 -16.65 10.21 -8.45
CA GLY A 6 -16.12 9.02 -9.11
C GLY A 6 -15.15 8.19 -8.27
N MET A 7 -14.45 8.80 -7.32
CA MET A 7 -13.38 8.14 -6.56
C MET A 7 -13.88 6.98 -5.68
N LEU A 8 -15.15 7.00 -5.24
CA LEU A 8 -15.71 5.94 -4.40
C LEU A 8 -16.11 4.67 -5.17
N HIS A 9 -16.20 4.73 -6.51
CA HIS A 9 -16.58 3.58 -7.35
C HIS A 9 -15.38 2.76 -7.86
N ASN A 10 -14.17 3.18 -7.49
CA ASN A 10 -12.92 2.63 -7.99
C ASN A 10 -12.30 1.62 -7.01
N ARG A 11 -13.11 0.68 -6.50
CA ARG A 11 -12.64 -0.32 -5.55
C ARG A 11 -11.72 -1.32 -6.25
N ALA A 12 -10.49 -1.46 -5.74
CA ALA A 12 -9.56 -2.48 -6.19
C ALA A 12 -10.19 -3.88 -6.07
N ARG A 13 -9.99 -4.71 -7.10
CA ARG A 13 -10.41 -6.12 -7.09
C ARG A 13 -9.19 -6.99 -6.86
N LEU A 14 -9.32 -8.00 -6.01
CA LEU A 14 -8.28 -9.02 -5.84
C LEU A 14 -8.20 -9.82 -7.14
N SER A 15 -7.11 -9.65 -7.89
CA SER A 15 -6.81 -10.44 -9.07
C SER A 15 -6.24 -11.80 -8.64
N SER A 16 -6.56 -12.85 -9.38
CA SER A 16 -5.97 -14.19 -9.21
C SER A 16 -4.43 -14.14 -9.33
N PRO A 17 -3.69 -15.04 -8.63
CA PRO A 17 -2.23 -15.02 -8.58
C PRO A 17 -1.53 -15.19 -9.94
N ASP A 18 -2.24 -15.62 -10.98
CA ASP A 18 -1.70 -15.82 -12.33
C ASP A 18 -1.47 -14.53 -13.13
N THR A 19 -1.76 -13.35 -12.57
CA THR A 19 -1.44 -12.08 -13.24
C THR A 19 -0.04 -11.64 -12.85
N GLU A 20 0.96 -12.05 -13.62
CA GLU A 20 2.33 -11.55 -13.46
C GLU A 20 2.34 -10.02 -13.59
N PRO A 21 2.75 -9.28 -12.55
CA PRO A 21 2.87 -7.84 -12.65
C PRO A 21 3.95 -7.50 -13.68
N LYS A 22 3.70 -6.47 -14.50
CA LYS A 22 4.74 -5.90 -15.37
C LYS A 22 5.83 -5.33 -14.47
N ALA A 23 6.96 -6.03 -14.38
CA ALA A 23 8.04 -5.79 -13.44
C ALA A 23 8.93 -4.56 -13.79
N ASP A 24 8.61 -3.85 -14.86
CA ASP A 24 9.53 -2.89 -15.50
C ASP A 24 9.59 -1.48 -14.89
N GLU A 25 8.77 -1.15 -13.88
CA GLU A 25 8.78 0.18 -13.23
C GLU A 25 9.00 0.13 -11.70
N LEU A 26 9.61 -0.94 -11.19
CA LEU A 26 9.89 -1.07 -9.76
C LEU A 26 11.28 -0.51 -9.41
N ALA A 27 11.31 0.30 -8.35
CA ALA A 27 12.55 0.64 -7.67
C ALA A 27 13.23 -0.67 -7.26
N LYS A 28 14.45 -0.88 -7.76
CA LYS A 28 15.23 -2.13 -7.70
C LYS A 28 15.53 -2.66 -6.28
N ASP A 29 15.04 -1.98 -5.24
CA ASP A 29 15.33 -2.18 -3.82
C ASP A 29 14.11 -2.61 -2.97
N GLU A 30 12.90 -2.73 -3.55
CA GLU A 30 11.74 -3.13 -2.76
C GLU A 30 11.64 -4.66 -2.60
N TYR A 31 11.71 -5.14 -1.35
CA TYR A 31 11.65 -6.56 -0.98
C TYR A 31 10.31 -7.23 -1.34
N MET A 32 9.22 -6.47 -1.35
CA MET A 32 7.89 -6.97 -1.67
C MET A 32 7.04 -5.87 -2.27
N VAL A 33 6.31 -6.22 -3.34
CA VAL A 33 5.51 -5.29 -4.13
C VAL A 33 4.09 -5.81 -4.25
N PHE A 34 3.12 -4.91 -4.17
CA PHE A 34 1.70 -5.20 -4.28
C PHE A 34 1.18 -4.67 -5.61
N ALA A 35 0.79 -5.58 -6.51
CA ALA A 35 0.14 -5.19 -7.74
C ALA A 35 -1.34 -4.88 -7.49
N LEU A 36 -1.73 -3.63 -7.72
CA LEU A 36 -3.09 -3.15 -7.55
C LEU A 36 -3.67 -2.78 -8.90
N LYS A 37 -4.92 -3.19 -9.10
CA LYS A 37 -5.67 -2.87 -10.30
C LYS A 37 -7.04 -2.35 -9.93
N ASP A 38 -7.35 -1.19 -10.46
CA ASP A 38 -8.68 -0.61 -10.43
C ASP A 38 -9.32 -0.72 -11.84
N GLN A 39 -10.46 -0.08 -12.08
CA GLN A 39 -11.16 -0.21 -13.38
C GLN A 39 -10.43 0.48 -14.54
N HIS A 40 -9.57 1.46 -14.26
CA HIS A 40 -8.92 2.36 -15.20
C HIS A 40 -7.38 2.31 -15.16
N HIS A 41 -6.79 1.92 -14.03
CA HIS A 41 -5.36 1.98 -13.77
C HIS A 41 -4.84 0.67 -13.15
N GLN A 42 -3.59 0.38 -13.47
CA GLN A 42 -2.78 -0.64 -12.83
C GLN A 42 -1.55 0.05 -12.28
N PHE A 43 -1.27 -0.18 -11.01
CA PHE A 43 -0.09 0.38 -10.35
C PHE A 43 0.42 -0.60 -9.31
N THR A 44 1.67 -0.43 -8.92
CA THR A 44 2.30 -1.21 -7.86
C THR A 44 2.52 -0.33 -6.64
N LEU A 45 2.37 -0.89 -5.45
CA LEU A 45 2.79 -0.27 -4.19
C LEU A 45 3.90 -1.09 -3.57
N GLY A 46 4.93 -0.40 -3.08
CA GLY A 46 5.92 -1.00 -2.22
C GLY A 46 5.37 -1.32 -0.85
N LEU A 47 5.98 -2.32 -0.20
CA LEU A 47 5.68 -2.63 1.19
C LEU A 47 5.92 -1.44 2.13
N GLU A 48 6.93 -0.60 1.87
CA GLU A 48 7.17 0.62 2.66
C GLU A 48 5.97 1.56 2.63
N THR A 49 5.40 1.81 1.45
CA THR A 49 4.19 2.63 1.31
C THR A 49 3.00 2.02 2.06
N VAL A 50 2.82 0.70 2.00
CA VAL A 50 1.76 0.03 2.76
C VAL A 50 1.93 0.20 4.27
N LEU A 51 3.17 0.12 4.77
CA LEU A 51 3.48 0.31 6.18
C LEU A 51 3.25 1.76 6.63
N GLN A 52 3.61 2.74 5.81
CA GLN A 52 3.28 4.15 6.04
C GLN A 52 1.76 4.37 6.11
N CYS A 53 1.00 3.80 5.17
CA CYS A 53 -0.47 3.88 5.20
C CYS A 53 -1.04 3.24 6.48
N MET A 54 -0.48 2.13 6.94
CA MET A 54 -0.88 1.49 8.19
C MET A 54 -0.59 2.41 9.39
N LYS A 55 0.58 3.04 9.44
CA LYS A 55 0.96 3.96 10.52
C LYS A 55 0.03 5.16 10.58
N PHE A 56 -0.30 5.73 9.42
CA PHE A 56 -1.26 6.81 9.29
C PHE A 56 -2.66 6.39 9.77
N ALA A 57 -3.14 5.21 9.37
CA ALA A 57 -4.45 4.72 9.81
C ALA A 57 -4.52 4.51 11.34
N GLU A 58 -3.40 4.11 11.96
CA GLU A 58 -3.28 3.99 13.42
C GLU A 58 -3.37 5.37 14.10
N GLN A 59 -2.66 6.37 13.57
CA GLN A 59 -2.68 7.75 14.09
C GLN A 59 -4.09 8.38 14.00
N GLU A 60 -4.81 8.10 12.92
CA GLU A 60 -6.20 8.55 12.71
C GLU A 60 -7.24 7.73 13.50
N GLY A 61 -6.83 6.68 14.21
CA GLY A 61 -7.71 5.80 14.98
C GLY A 61 -8.65 4.93 14.14
N VAL A 62 -8.36 4.79 12.84
CA VAL A 62 -9.13 3.93 11.91
C VAL A 62 -8.82 2.45 12.14
N VAL A 63 -7.57 2.15 12.51
CA VAL A 63 -7.15 0.82 12.96
C VAL A 63 -6.75 0.87 14.45
N PRO A 64 -6.89 -0.25 15.18
CA PRO A 64 -6.44 -0.30 16.57
C PRO A 64 -4.93 -0.06 16.67
N SER A 65 -4.50 0.54 17.77
CA SER A 65 -3.08 0.71 18.07
C SER A 65 -2.37 -0.63 18.15
N LEU A 66 -1.32 -0.76 17.34
CA LEU A 66 -0.43 -1.89 17.34
C LEU A 66 0.60 -1.73 18.48
N PRO A 67 1.17 -2.83 18.98
CA PRO A 67 2.23 -2.75 19.98
C PRO A 67 3.43 -1.95 19.45
N GLU A 68 4.01 -1.08 20.29
CA GLU A 68 5.19 -0.29 19.94
C GLU A 68 6.37 -1.17 19.50
N GLU A 69 6.55 -2.33 20.14
CA GLU A 69 7.57 -3.32 19.77
C GLU A 69 7.44 -3.76 18.31
N TRP A 70 6.22 -3.88 17.79
CA TRP A 70 6.00 -4.26 16.40
C TRP A 70 6.54 -3.19 15.46
N TRP A 71 6.23 -1.91 15.73
CA TRP A 71 6.77 -0.79 14.95
C TRP A 71 8.30 -0.71 15.06
N LEU A 72 8.89 -0.96 16.23
CA LEU A 72 10.35 -1.01 16.38
C LEU A 72 11.00 -2.09 15.51
N GLN A 73 10.42 -3.29 15.46
CA GLN A 73 10.91 -4.37 14.59
C GLN A 73 10.79 -3.99 13.11
N VAL A 74 9.69 -3.34 12.74
CA VAL A 74 9.45 -2.89 11.37
C VAL A 74 10.42 -1.77 10.97
N SER A 75 10.59 -0.74 11.81
CA SER A 75 11.54 0.36 11.60
C SER A 75 13.01 -0.09 11.60
N SER A 76 13.32 -1.22 12.25
CA SER A 76 14.68 -1.81 12.18
C SER A 76 15.02 -2.34 10.77
N ARG A 77 14.00 -2.68 9.98
CA ARG A 77 14.13 -3.28 8.66
C ARG A 77 13.81 -2.31 7.53
N TYR A 78 12.99 -1.29 7.79
CA TYR A 78 12.54 -0.30 6.83
C TYR A 78 12.78 1.09 7.42
N GLN A 79 13.74 1.83 6.86
CA GLN A 79 14.25 3.07 7.47
C GLN A 79 13.33 4.29 7.27
N ASN A 80 12.30 4.18 6.44
CA ASN A 80 11.49 5.32 6.00
C ASN A 80 10.01 5.19 6.39
N ILE A 81 9.75 4.73 7.61
CA ILE A 81 8.40 4.63 8.18
C ILE A 81 8.31 5.66 9.30
N ASP A 82 7.99 6.89 8.94
CA ASP A 82 7.70 8.01 9.85
C ASP A 82 6.35 8.64 9.47
#